data_AF-A0A2A4T069-F1
#
_entry.id   AF-A0A2A4T069-F1
#
_cell.length_a   1.000
_cell.length_b   1.000
_cell.length_c   1.000
_cell.angle_alpha   90.00
_cell.angle_beta   90.00
_cell.angle_gamma   90.00
#
_symmetry.space_group_name_H-M   'P 1'
#
loop_
_entity.id
_entity.type
_entity.pdbx_description
1 polymer ?
#
loop_
_entity_poly.entity_id
_entity_poly.type
_entity_poly.pdbx_seq_one_letter_code
_entity_poly.pdbx_strand_id
1 'polypeptide(L)'
;MHFRLFLFSLLILLSSPLLFGKVVAAESIELTGKLSFLEDQGHKLKFEQVIQPNLSSLFQPSLTTHLNFGDSNQPYWLKLEPNLGDSEEGTYILEIQYGKIGIRNPSLTHP
;
A
#
# COMPACT_ATOMS: atom_id res chain seq x y z
N MET A 1 21.38 48.47 30.19
CA MET A 1 20.71 47.19 30.55
C MET A 1 20.25 46.36 29.34
N HIS A 2 20.46 46.82 28.09
CA HIS A 2 19.89 46.16 26.90
C HIS A 2 20.79 45.07 26.28
N PHE A 3 22.11 45.16 26.45
CA PHE A 3 23.05 44.16 25.91
C PHE A 3 22.90 42.77 26.54
N ARG A 4 22.62 42.72 27.85
CA ARG A 4 22.36 41.46 28.56
C ARG A 4 21.07 40.79 28.10
N LEU A 5 20.04 41.58 27.82
CA LEU A 5 18.77 41.08 27.29
C LEU A 5 18.97 40.52 25.88
N PHE A 6 19.71 41.24 25.04
CA PHE A 6 20.06 40.79 23.69
C PHE A 6 20.83 39.46 23.71
N LEU A 7 21.84 39.35 24.58
CA LEU A 7 22.61 38.11 24.73
C LEU A 7 21.75 36.94 25.20
N PHE A 8 20.79 37.21 26.10
CA PHE A 8 19.85 36.21 26.60
C PHE A 8 18.89 35.73 25.51
N SER A 9 18.36 36.64 24.70
CA SER A 9 17.52 36.29 23.54
C SER A 9 18.28 35.50 22.48
N LEU A 10 19.55 35.86 22.24
CA LEU A 10 20.42 35.14 21.31
C LEU A 10 20.70 33.72 21.80
N LEU A 11 21.00 33.55 23.09
CA LEU A 11 21.20 32.24 23.72
C LEU A 11 19.94 31.37 23.66
N ILE A 12 18.76 31.94 23.88
CA ILE A 12 17.48 31.20 23.74
C ILE A 12 17.33 30.70 22.31
N LEU A 13 17.55 31.56 21.30
CA LEU A 13 17.45 31.17 19.89
C LEU A 13 18.45 30.05 19.52
N LEU A 14 19.69 30.13 20.00
CA LEU A 14 20.72 29.11 19.78
C LEU A 14 20.47 27.81 20.54
N SER A 15 19.77 27.89 21.68
CA SER A 15 19.42 26.73 22.51
C SER A 15 18.15 26.02 22.07
N SER A 16 17.35 26.61 21.17
CA SER A 16 16.25 25.91 20.52
C SER A 16 16.87 24.75 19.74
N PRO A 17 16.69 23.48 20.16
CA PRO A 17 17.05 22.39 19.29
C PRO A 17 16.26 22.63 18.01
N LEU A 18 16.96 22.72 16.90
CA LEU A 18 16.36 22.76 15.59
C LEU A 18 15.46 21.53 15.51
N LEU A 19 14.17 21.71 15.78
CA LEU A 19 13.10 20.74 15.58
C LEU A 19 12.89 20.60 14.07
N PHE A 20 13.96 20.34 13.33
CA PHE A 20 13.85 19.73 12.02
C PHE A 20 13.35 18.32 12.31
N GLY A 21 12.03 18.16 12.28
CA GLY A 21 11.40 16.86 12.16
C GLY A 21 12.14 16.12 11.07
N LYS A 22 12.87 15.07 11.45
CA LYS A 22 13.59 14.22 10.52
C LYS A 22 12.52 13.66 9.59
N VAL A 23 12.46 14.14 8.35
CA VAL A 23 11.66 13.49 7.31
C VAL A 23 12.37 12.18 7.02
N VAL A 24 12.05 11.16 7.81
CA VAL A 24 12.46 9.80 7.51
C VAL A 24 11.65 9.42 6.29
N ALA A 25 12.31 9.35 5.14
CA ALA A 25 11.71 8.75 3.96
C ALA A 25 11.28 7.33 4.36
N ALA A 26 10.00 7.02 4.18
CA ALA A 26 9.52 5.67 4.41
C ALA A 26 10.26 4.75 3.43
N GLU A 27 10.97 3.75 3.94
CA GLU A 27 11.57 2.73 3.09
C GLU A 27 10.44 1.90 2.49
N SER A 28 10.36 1.87 1.16
CA SER A 28 9.36 1.09 0.44
C SER A 28 9.81 -0.36 0.36
N ILE A 29 8.99 -1.28 0.86
CA ILE A 29 9.21 -2.72 0.66
C ILE A 29 8.85 -3.08 -0.78
N GLU A 30 9.77 -3.73 -1.48
CA GLU A 30 9.47 -4.30 -2.79
C GLU A 30 8.51 -5.49 -2.66
N LEU A 31 7.35 -5.39 -3.34
CA LEU A 31 6.30 -6.42 -3.35
C LEU A 31 6.32 -7.28 -4.63
N THR A 32 7.28 -7.07 -5.53
CA THR A 32 7.49 -7.89 -6.73
C THR A 32 7.66 -9.35 -6.35
N GLY A 33 6.86 -10.25 -6.93
CA GLY A 33 6.89 -11.69 -6.59
C GLY A 33 6.30 -12.04 -5.22
N LYS A 34 5.87 -11.07 -4.43
CA LYS A 34 5.19 -11.23 -3.13
C LYS A 34 3.68 -11.01 -3.21
N LEU A 35 3.21 -10.63 -4.39
CA LEU A 35 1.80 -10.44 -4.72
C LEU A 35 1.34 -11.62 -5.57
N SER A 36 0.18 -12.16 -5.26
CA SER A 36 -0.50 -13.16 -6.07
C SER A 36 -1.99 -12.83 -6.17
N PHE A 37 -2.65 -13.35 -7.21
CA PHE A 37 -4.06 -13.06 -7.46
C PHE A 37 -4.85 -14.31 -7.86
N LEU A 38 -6.15 -14.28 -7.60
CA LEU A 38 -7.10 -15.33 -7.97
C LEU A 38 -8.36 -14.68 -8.56
N GLU A 39 -8.74 -15.10 -9.76
CA GLU A 39 -9.98 -14.68 -10.42
C GLU A 39 -11.17 -15.51 -9.91
N ASP A 40 -12.22 -14.86 -9.42
CA ASP A 40 -13.46 -15.50 -9.01
C ASP A 40 -14.46 -15.55 -10.17
N GLN A 41 -14.26 -16.52 -11.07
CA GLN A 41 -15.11 -16.68 -12.27
C GLN A 41 -16.61 -16.86 -11.97
N GLY A 42 -16.98 -17.19 -10.73
CA GLY A 42 -18.36 -17.48 -10.34
C GLY A 42 -19.05 -16.38 -9.54
N HIS A 43 -18.34 -15.30 -9.18
CA HIS A 43 -18.81 -14.25 -8.25
C HIS A 43 -19.37 -14.81 -6.93
N LYS A 44 -18.77 -15.90 -6.43
CA LYS A 44 -19.32 -16.70 -5.32
C LYS A 44 -18.33 -16.93 -4.19
N LEU A 45 -17.05 -16.70 -4.43
CA LEU A 45 -16.04 -16.97 -3.42
C LEU A 45 -16.20 -15.98 -2.27
N LYS A 46 -16.20 -16.52 -1.06
CA LYS A 46 -16.16 -15.75 0.19
C LYS A 46 -14.78 -15.85 0.82
N PHE A 47 -14.47 -14.90 1.68
CA PHE A 47 -13.17 -14.83 2.37
C PHE A 47 -12.80 -16.16 3.06
N GLU A 48 -13.74 -16.79 3.75
CA GLU A 48 -13.52 -18.04 4.51
C GLU A 48 -13.15 -19.22 3.61
N GLN A 49 -13.54 -19.17 2.34
CA GLN A 49 -13.19 -20.16 1.34
C GLN A 49 -11.81 -19.85 0.75
N VAL A 50 -11.54 -18.59 0.43
CA VAL A 50 -10.29 -18.14 -0.21
C VAL A 50 -9.06 -18.44 0.63
N ILE A 51 -9.17 -18.39 1.96
CA ILE A 51 -8.07 -18.70 2.88
C ILE A 51 -7.83 -20.21 3.07
N GLN A 52 -8.70 -21.08 2.54
CA GLN A 52 -8.53 -22.52 2.67
C GLN A 52 -7.34 -23.02 1.83
N PRO A 53 -6.58 -24.04 2.30
CA PRO A 53 -5.39 -24.52 1.61
C PRO A 53 -5.62 -24.95 0.15
N ASN A 54 -6.79 -25.51 -0.14
CA ASN A 54 -7.16 -25.98 -1.48
C ASN A 54 -7.35 -24.84 -2.50
N LEU A 55 -7.76 -23.65 -2.04
CA LEU A 55 -7.94 -22.47 -2.89
C LEU A 55 -6.67 -21.60 -2.89
N SER A 56 -5.89 -21.60 -1.81
CA SER A 56 -4.62 -20.86 -1.75
C SER A 56 -3.61 -21.33 -2.81
N SER A 57 -3.67 -22.58 -3.27
CA SER A 57 -2.80 -23.09 -4.34
C SER A 57 -3.18 -22.61 -5.74
N LEU A 58 -4.38 -22.02 -5.90
CA LEU A 58 -4.86 -21.50 -7.19
C LEU A 58 -4.45 -20.04 -7.44
N PHE A 59 -3.84 -19.40 -6.45
CA PHE A 59 -3.31 -18.04 -6.61
C PHE A 59 -2.15 -18.02 -7.60
N GLN A 60 -2.26 -17.16 -8.59
CA GLN A 60 -1.23 -16.94 -9.60
C GLN A 60 -0.24 -15.89 -9.09
N PRO A 61 1.07 -16.18 -9.02
CA PRO A 61 2.06 -15.20 -8.61
C PRO A 61 2.14 -14.06 -9.64
N SER A 62 2.22 -12.84 -9.14
CA SER A 62 2.45 -11.66 -9.96
C SER A 62 3.93 -11.32 -10.01
N LEU A 63 4.43 -11.11 -11.23
CA LEU A 63 5.79 -10.64 -11.48
C LEU A 63 5.94 -9.12 -11.31
N THR A 64 4.85 -8.41 -11.02
CA THR A 64 4.85 -6.95 -10.84
C THR A 64 3.90 -6.53 -9.73
N THR A 65 4.09 -5.31 -9.24
CA THR A 65 3.16 -4.66 -8.29
C THR A 65 2.01 -3.94 -9.00
N HIS A 66 2.06 -3.82 -10.33
CA HIS A 66 1.04 -3.15 -11.14
C HIS A 66 0.19 -4.18 -11.89
N LEU A 67 -0.97 -4.50 -11.31
CA LEU A 67 -1.91 -5.46 -11.88
C LEU A 67 -2.86 -4.80 -12.88
N ASN A 68 -2.98 -5.40 -14.07
CA ASN A 68 -3.97 -5.02 -15.07
C ASN A 68 -4.70 -6.28 -15.53
N PHE A 69 -6.00 -6.36 -15.21
CA PHE A 69 -6.87 -7.49 -15.56
C PHE A 69 -7.67 -7.27 -16.85
N GLY A 70 -7.39 -6.19 -17.58
CA GLY A 70 -8.12 -5.82 -18.79
C GLY A 70 -9.57 -5.38 -18.52
N ASP A 71 -10.42 -5.50 -19.53
CA ASP A 71 -11.86 -5.22 -19.47
C ASP A 71 -12.59 -6.43 -18.90
N SER A 72 -12.46 -6.65 -17.58
CA SER A 72 -13.07 -7.77 -16.87
C SER A 72 -14.10 -7.28 -15.86
N ASN A 73 -15.23 -7.98 -15.79
CA ASN A 73 -16.25 -7.80 -14.75
C ASN A 73 -16.12 -8.83 -13.61
N GLN A 74 -15.03 -9.59 -13.60
CA GLN A 74 -14.78 -10.63 -12.62
C GLN A 74 -14.20 -10.03 -11.34
N PRO A 75 -14.55 -10.55 -10.15
CA PRO A 75 -13.87 -10.19 -8.91
C PRO A 75 -12.48 -10.84 -8.90
N TYR A 76 -11.51 -10.12 -8.33
CA TYR A 76 -10.17 -10.64 -8.11
C TYR A 76 -9.84 -10.59 -6.62
N TRP A 77 -9.33 -11.70 -6.10
CA TRP A 77 -8.75 -11.78 -4.77
C TRP A 77 -7.24 -11.54 -4.88
N LEU A 78 -6.71 -10.68 -4.01
CA LEU A 78 -5.28 -10.39 -3.93
C LEU A 78 -4.73 -10.97 -2.63
N LYS A 79 -3.59 -11.67 -2.73
CA LYS A 79 -2.86 -12.20 -1.59
C LYS A 79 -1.45 -11.61 -1.60
N LEU A 80 -1.08 -11.03 -0.45
CA LEU A 80 0.21 -10.39 -0.24
C LEU A 80 0.99 -11.16 0.83
N GLU A 81 2.21 -11.58 0.51
CA GLU A 81 3.12 -12.30 1.41
C GLU A 81 4.44 -11.52 1.50
N PRO A 82 4.47 -10.41 2.27
CA PRO A 82 5.60 -9.49 2.27
C PRO A 82 6.90 -10.07 2.85
N ASN A 83 6.85 -11.25 3.48
CA ASN A 83 7.95 -11.90 4.18
C ASN A 83 8.65 -10.94 5.16
N LEU A 84 7.86 -10.23 5.97
CA LEU A 84 8.37 -9.44 7.08
C LEU A 84 8.97 -10.43 8.08
N GLY A 85 10.29 -10.37 8.28
CA GLY A 85 10.96 -11.19 9.28
C GLY A 85 10.59 -10.74 10.70
N ASP A 86 10.71 -11.64 11.67
CA ASP A 86 10.45 -11.35 13.09
C ASP A 86 11.34 -10.22 13.66
N SER A 87 12.41 -9.85 12.96
CA SER A 87 13.36 -8.78 13.33
C SER A 87 13.04 -7.42 12.72
N GLU A 88 12.02 -7.32 11.85
CA GLU A 88 11.64 -6.06 11.20
C GLU A 88 10.62 -5.30 12.07
N GLU A 89 11.14 -4.46 12.96
CA GLU A 89 10.33 -3.59 13.82
C GLU A 89 9.96 -2.29 13.09
N GLY A 90 8.67 -1.97 12.99
CA GLY A 90 8.22 -0.74 12.35
C GLY A 90 6.70 -0.66 12.14
N THR A 91 6.23 0.52 11.73
CA THR A 91 4.86 0.68 11.23
C THR A 91 4.87 0.61 9.71
N TYR A 92 4.17 -0.37 9.15
CA TYR A 92 4.03 -0.56 7.71
C TYR A 92 2.65 -0.13 7.25
N ILE A 93 2.58 0.48 6.07
CA ILE A 93 1.34 0.89 5.42
C ILE A 93 1.25 0.16 4.09
N LEU A 94 0.14 -0.54 3.86
CA LEU A 94 -0.20 -1.06 2.54
C LEU A 94 -0.94 0.03 1.76
N GLU A 95 -0.29 0.55 0.73
CA GLU A 95 -0.91 1.48 -0.21
C GLU A 95 -1.44 0.74 -1.44
N ILE A 96 -2.71 0.94 -1.77
CA ILE A 96 -3.34 0.39 -2.97
C ILE A 96 -3.85 1.56 -3.81
N GLN A 97 -3.24 1.75 -4.98
CA GLN A 97 -3.70 2.70 -5.97
C GLN A 97 -4.49 1.97 -7.04
N TYR A 98 -5.69 2.44 -7.33
CA TYR A 98 -6.55 1.88 -8.38
C TYR A 98 -6.93 2.97 -9.38
N GLY A 99 -6.92 2.64 -10.67
CA GLY A 99 -7.37 3.54 -11.73
C GLY A 99 -8.87 3.82 -11.61
N LYS A 100 -9.35 4.94 -12.20
CA LYS A 100 -10.79 5.23 -12.30
C LYS A 100 -11.53 4.03 -12.89
N ILE A 101 -12.36 3.37 -12.08
CA ILE A 101 -13.29 2.34 -12.53
C ILE A 101 -14.31 3.05 -13.41
N GLY A 102 -14.19 2.91 -14.72
CA GLY A 102 -15.21 3.36 -15.65
C GLY A 102 -16.46 2.54 -15.42
N ILE A 103 -17.50 3.13 -14.82
CA ILE A 103 -18.83 2.52 -14.82
C ILE A 103 -19.28 2.50 -16.29
N ARG A 104 -19.05 1.40 -17.00
CA ARG A 104 -19.65 1.22 -18.32
C ARG A 104 -21.14 1.16 -18.14
N ASN A 105 -21.82 2.21 -18.57
CA ASN A 105 -23.27 2.24 -18.61
C ASN A 105 -23.74 1.20 -19.65
N PRO A 106 -24.42 0.11 -19.24
CA PRO A 106 -24.81 -0.97 -20.15
C PRO A 106 -25.82 -0.53 -21.23
N SER A 107 -26.31 0.71 -21.16
CA SER A 107 -27.24 1.29 -22.15
C SER A 107 -26.59 1.84 -23.43
N LEU A 108 -25.26 1.80 -23.57
CA LEU A 108 -24.55 2.39 -24.71
C LEU A 108 -23.90 1.40 -25.69
N THR A 109 -24.16 0.10 -25.57
CA THR A 109 -23.67 -0.91 -26.53
C THR A 109 -24.82 -1.55 -27.31
N HIS A 110 -25.38 -0.80 -28.25
CA HIS A 110 -26.09 -1.33 -29.42
C HIS A 110 -25.86 -0.42 -30.63
N PRO A 111 -25.05 -0.84 -31.61
CA PRO A 111 -25.31 -0.59 -33.02
C PRO A 111 -26.19 -1.71 -33.62
#